data_AF-A0A351UL53-F1
#
_entry.id   AF-A0A351UL53-F1
#
_cell.length_a   1.000
_cell.length_b   1.000
_cell.length_c   1.000
_cell.angle_alpha   90.00
_cell.angle_beta   90.00
_cell.angle_gamma   90.00
#
_symmetry.space_group_name_H-M   'P 1'
#
loop_
_entity.id
_entity.type
_entity.pdbx_description
1 polymer ?
#
loop_
_entity_poly.entity_id
_entity_poly.type
_entity_poly.pdbx_seq_one_letter_code
_entity_poly.pdbx_strand_id
1 'polypeptide(L)'
;MPVYKDCVARGEKAISLKKYSSAMKEFTKALVPLKGEDARKIYVYERLGWLNIKLNDIDSAQGYYLTATYQAEKLELFGKEALNSYRGAAYCFEKRGDNASAAENYEKALKISRDEAVRREIQKKLKLLKPVRKINVGK
;
A
#
# COMPACT_ATOMS: atom_id res chain seq x y z
N MET A 1 0.52 -20.47 -14.92
CA MET A 1 -0.66 -20.52 -14.03
C MET A 1 -1.82 -19.71 -14.63
N PRO A 2 -2.73 -20.36 -15.37
CA PRO A 2 -3.90 -19.70 -15.96
C PRO A 2 -4.82 -19.03 -14.93
N VAL A 3 -5.15 -19.75 -13.84
CA VAL A 3 -6.06 -19.27 -12.79
C VAL A 3 -5.66 -17.91 -12.21
N TYR A 4 -4.37 -17.70 -11.88
CA TYR A 4 -3.87 -16.41 -11.40
C TYR A 4 -4.13 -15.29 -12.42
N LYS A 5 -3.72 -15.50 -13.67
CA LYS A 5 -3.82 -14.49 -14.73
C LYS A 5 -5.28 -14.12 -15.01
N ASP A 6 -6.16 -15.12 -15.05
CA ASP A 6 -7.58 -14.91 -15.33
C ASP A 6 -8.28 -14.15 -14.19
N CYS A 7 -7.96 -14.51 -12.94
CA CYS A 7 -8.49 -13.80 -11.77
C CYS A 7 -8.01 -12.34 -11.75
N VAL A 8 -6.72 -12.09 -11.98
CA VAL A 8 -6.20 -10.71 -12.06
C VAL A 8 -6.89 -9.94 -13.18
N ALA A 9 -7.02 -10.50 -14.38
CA ALA A 9 -7.68 -9.83 -15.50
C ALA A 9 -9.15 -9.48 -15.19
N ARG A 10 -9.90 -10.38 -14.55
CA ARG A 10 -11.28 -10.09 -14.12
C ARG A 10 -11.32 -9.06 -12.99
N GLY A 11 -10.37 -9.09 -12.07
CA GLY A 11 -10.21 -8.10 -11.00
C GLY A 11 -9.97 -6.69 -11.54
N GLU A 12 -9.04 -6.56 -12.49
CA GLU A 12 -8.75 -5.31 -13.20
C GLU A 12 -9.96 -4.78 -13.98
N LYS A 13 -10.65 -5.67 -14.72
CA LYS A 13 -11.89 -5.31 -15.41
C LYS A 13 -12.98 -4.86 -14.44
N ALA A 14 -13.10 -5.49 -13.28
CA ALA A 14 -14.06 -5.06 -12.26
C ALA A 14 -13.70 -3.68 -11.70
N ILE A 15 -12.42 -3.36 -11.55
CA ILE A 15 -11.94 -2.04 -11.11
C ILE A 15 -12.29 -0.95 -12.13
N SER A 16 -12.09 -1.20 -13.44
CA SER A 16 -12.46 -0.22 -14.47
C SER A 16 -13.98 0.05 -14.49
N LEU A 17 -14.78 -0.92 -14.07
CA LEU A 17 -16.24 -0.80 -13.89
C LEU A 17 -16.65 -0.30 -12.50
N LYS A 18 -15.71 0.11 -11.63
CA LYS A 18 -15.93 0.53 -10.23
C LYS A 18 -16.64 -0.53 -9.37
N LYS A 19 -16.60 -1.81 -9.76
CA LYS A 19 -17.17 -2.93 -9.01
C LYS A 19 -16.17 -3.46 -7.99
N TYR A 20 -15.86 -2.66 -6.97
CA TYR A 20 -14.76 -2.93 -6.05
C TYR A 20 -14.92 -4.24 -5.26
N SER A 21 -16.13 -4.58 -4.79
CA SER A 21 -16.37 -5.86 -4.11
C SER A 21 -16.16 -7.06 -5.04
N SER A 22 -16.52 -6.93 -6.32
CA SER A 22 -16.24 -7.98 -7.33
C SER A 22 -14.75 -8.09 -7.61
N ALA A 23 -14.05 -6.96 -7.73
CA ALA A 23 -12.60 -6.95 -7.90
C ALA A 23 -11.90 -7.64 -6.72
N MET A 24 -12.31 -7.33 -5.49
CA MET A 24 -11.76 -7.93 -4.27
C MET A 24 -11.90 -9.45 -4.30
N LYS A 25 -13.08 -9.97 -4.64
CA LYS A 25 -13.30 -11.42 -4.80
C LYS A 25 -12.33 -12.05 -5.81
N GLU A 26 -12.09 -11.40 -6.94
CA GLU A 26 -11.18 -11.93 -7.96
C GLU A 26 -9.71 -11.87 -7.52
N PHE A 27 -9.25 -10.78 -6.88
CA PHE A 27 -7.89 -10.71 -6.32
C PHE A 27 -7.68 -11.72 -5.19
N THR A 28 -8.67 -11.96 -4.33
CA THR A 28 -8.58 -13.03 -3.31
C THR A 28 -8.45 -14.41 -3.97
N LYS A 29 -9.21 -14.71 -5.03
CA LYS A 29 -9.04 -15.96 -5.80
C LYS A 29 -7.65 -16.06 -6.44
N ALA A 30 -7.07 -14.93 -6.89
CA ALA A 30 -5.73 -14.90 -7.46
C ALA A 30 -4.63 -15.31 -6.46
N LEU A 31 -4.85 -15.15 -5.14
CA LEU A 31 -3.91 -15.60 -4.10
C LEU A 31 -3.86 -17.12 -3.94
N VAL A 32 -4.97 -17.83 -4.17
CA VAL A 32 -5.10 -19.28 -3.93
C VAL A 32 -3.95 -20.12 -4.56
N PRO A 33 -3.59 -19.92 -5.84
CA PRO A 33 -2.49 -20.67 -6.46
C PRO A 33 -1.09 -20.17 -6.08
N LEU A 34 -0.96 -19.03 -5.39
CA LEU A 34 0.34 -18.47 -5.01
C LEU A 34 0.81 -19.08 -3.68
N LYS A 35 1.84 -19.93 -3.73
CA LYS A 35 2.40 -20.62 -2.55
C LYS A 35 3.73 -20.00 -2.13
N GLY A 36 4.11 -20.21 -0.87
CA GLY A 36 5.40 -19.76 -0.33
C GLY A 36 5.72 -18.29 -0.63
N GLU A 37 6.96 -18.07 -1.05
CA GLU A 37 7.61 -16.79 -1.33
C GLU A 37 7.38 -16.29 -2.76
N ASP A 38 6.13 -16.35 -3.23
CA ASP A 38 5.76 -15.89 -4.57
C ASP A 38 5.66 -14.35 -4.64
N ALA A 39 6.56 -13.72 -5.39
CA ALA A 39 6.62 -12.28 -5.58
C ALA A 39 5.29 -11.65 -6.05
N ARG A 40 4.45 -12.40 -6.78
CA ARG A 40 3.15 -11.90 -7.27
C ARG A 40 2.18 -11.58 -6.13
N LYS A 41 2.39 -12.15 -4.93
CA LYS A 41 1.59 -11.81 -3.75
C LYS A 41 1.69 -10.34 -3.38
N ILE A 42 2.84 -9.71 -3.60
CA ILE A 42 3.05 -8.28 -3.31
C ILE A 42 2.04 -7.44 -4.10
N TYR A 43 1.95 -7.69 -5.42
CA TYR A 43 0.96 -7.03 -6.28
C TYR A 43 -0.47 -7.31 -5.82
N VAL A 44 -0.83 -8.56 -5.54
CA VAL A 44 -2.21 -8.89 -5.17
C VAL A 44 -2.61 -8.25 -3.83
N TYR A 45 -1.72 -8.27 -2.83
CA TYR A 45 -1.97 -7.61 -1.55
C TYR A 45 -2.04 -6.10 -1.68
N GLU A 46 -1.19 -5.47 -2.50
CA GLU A 46 -1.28 -4.03 -2.80
C GLU A 46 -2.67 -3.67 -3.36
N ARG A 47 -3.18 -4.46 -4.30
CA ARG A 47 -4.51 -4.25 -4.89
C ARG A 47 -5.64 -4.49 -3.89
N LEU A 48 -5.54 -5.49 -3.03
CA LEU A 48 -6.51 -5.72 -1.95
C LEU A 48 -6.51 -4.56 -0.95
N GLY A 49 -5.34 -4.02 -0.60
CA GLY A 49 -5.23 -2.83 0.23
C GLY A 49 -5.95 -1.64 -0.38
N TRP A 50 -5.67 -1.36 -1.67
CA TRP A 50 -6.30 -0.26 -2.39
C TRP A 50 -7.83 -0.41 -2.50
N LEU A 51 -8.30 -1.62 -2.75
CA LEU A 51 -9.74 -1.91 -2.82
C LEU A 51 -10.44 -1.69 -1.48
N ASN A 52 -9.81 -2.05 -0.37
CA ASN A 52 -10.36 -1.80 0.96
C ASN A 52 -10.44 -0.31 1.29
N ILE A 53 -9.47 0.51 0.85
CA ILE A 53 -9.61 1.97 0.88
C ILE A 53 -10.83 2.44 0.10
N LYS A 54 -11.08 1.89 -1.10
CA LYS A 54 -12.28 2.24 -1.89
C LYS A 54 -13.59 1.79 -1.27
N LEU A 55 -13.56 0.77 -0.42
CA LEU A 55 -14.69 0.26 0.35
C LEU A 55 -14.79 0.88 1.76
N ASN A 56 -13.96 1.88 2.07
CA ASN A 56 -13.89 2.55 3.36
C ASN A 56 -13.55 1.62 4.55
N ASP A 57 -12.88 0.51 4.28
CA ASP A 57 -12.34 -0.41 5.30
C ASP A 57 -10.83 -0.14 5.47
N ILE A 58 -10.52 0.86 6.30
CA ILE A 58 -9.13 1.27 6.55
C ILE A 58 -8.35 0.17 7.28
N ASP A 59 -9.03 -0.63 8.10
CA ASP A 59 -8.41 -1.63 8.94
C ASP A 59 -7.90 -2.82 8.11
N SER A 60 -8.77 -3.36 7.25
CA SER A 60 -8.37 -4.38 6.28
C SER A 60 -7.34 -3.84 5.31
N ALA A 61 -7.47 -2.60 4.85
CA ALA A 61 -6.51 -2.00 3.93
C ALA A 61 -5.08 -1.97 4.52
N GLN A 62 -4.96 -1.56 5.78
CA GLN A 62 -3.69 -1.55 6.48
C GLN A 62 -3.07 -2.94 6.57
N GLY A 63 -3.85 -3.96 6.95
CA GLY A 63 -3.37 -5.34 7.03
C GLY A 63 -2.81 -5.85 5.69
N TYR A 64 -3.50 -5.56 4.59
CA TYR A 64 -3.04 -5.95 3.26
C TYR A 64 -1.77 -5.21 2.84
N TYR A 65 -1.70 -3.89 3.05
CA TYR A 65 -0.49 -3.14 2.71
C TYR A 65 0.72 -3.57 3.54
N LEU A 66 0.55 -3.80 4.85
CA LEU A 66 1.62 -4.31 5.71
C LEU A 66 2.10 -5.71 5.29
N THR A 67 1.17 -6.56 4.85
CA THR A 67 1.51 -7.89 4.32
C THR A 67 2.31 -7.76 3.02
N ALA A 68 1.92 -6.84 2.13
CA ALA A 68 2.66 -6.57 0.89
C ALA A 68 4.07 -6.04 1.16
N THR A 69 4.24 -5.10 2.09
CA THR A 69 5.57 -4.56 2.45
C THR A 69 6.44 -5.60 3.13
N TYR A 70 5.88 -6.42 4.03
CA TYR A 70 6.62 -7.52 4.65
C TYR A 70 7.14 -8.52 3.61
N GLN A 71 6.29 -8.91 2.65
CA GLN A 71 6.70 -9.80 1.57
C GLN A 71 7.76 -9.16 0.66
N ALA A 72 7.65 -7.86 0.38
CA ALA A 72 8.64 -7.11 -0.39
C ALA A 72 9.99 -7.02 0.32
N GLU A 73 10.01 -6.75 1.63
CA GLU A 73 11.22 -6.75 2.46
C GLU A 73 11.87 -8.14 2.47
N LYS A 74 11.07 -9.18 2.72
CA LYS A 74 11.56 -10.56 2.78
C LYS A 74 12.19 -11.05 1.47
N LEU A 75 11.66 -10.60 0.32
CA LEU A 75 12.16 -10.97 -1.01
C LEU A 75 13.14 -9.97 -1.60
N GLU A 76 13.43 -8.87 -0.88
CA GLU A 76 14.24 -7.75 -1.37
C GLU A 76 13.73 -7.14 -2.69
N LEU A 77 12.40 -7.14 -2.89
CA LEU A 77 11.74 -6.66 -4.11
C LEU A 77 11.10 -5.29 -3.93
N PHE A 78 11.90 -4.24 -4.14
CA PHE A 78 11.50 -2.84 -3.96
C PHE A 78 11.01 -2.18 -5.27
N GLY A 79 9.99 -2.78 -5.88
CA GLY A 79 9.33 -2.27 -7.09
C GLY A 79 8.22 -1.24 -6.84
N LYS A 80 7.42 -0.98 -7.89
CA LYS A 80 6.26 -0.07 -7.84
C LYS A 80 5.23 -0.52 -6.81
N GLU A 81 5.00 -1.82 -6.71
CA GLU A 81 4.01 -2.42 -5.81
C GLU A 81 4.44 -2.24 -4.34
N ALA A 82 5.72 -2.41 -4.04
CA ALA A 82 6.27 -2.13 -2.71
C ALA A 82 6.16 -0.64 -2.36
N LEU A 83 6.55 0.24 -3.30
CA LEU A 83 6.40 1.70 -3.15
C LEU A 83 4.94 2.10 -2.84
N ASN A 84 3.99 1.58 -3.62
CA ASN A 84 2.57 1.82 -3.41
C ASN A 84 2.09 1.28 -2.06
N SER A 85 2.58 0.10 -1.66
CA SER A 85 2.18 -0.53 -0.40
C SER A 85 2.66 0.25 0.81
N TYR A 86 3.90 0.76 0.81
CA TYR A 86 4.37 1.65 1.88
C TYR A 86 3.55 2.93 1.95
N ARG A 87 3.22 3.55 0.80
CA ARG A 87 2.35 4.75 0.78
C ARG A 87 0.94 4.44 1.28
N GLY A 88 0.40 3.28 0.93
CA GLY A 88 -0.90 2.80 1.38
C GLY A 88 -0.95 2.55 2.88
N ALA A 89 0.06 1.86 3.43
CA ALA A 89 0.20 1.66 4.87
C ALA A 89 0.33 2.99 5.60
N ALA A 90 1.18 3.91 5.10
CA ALA A 90 1.35 5.23 5.67
C ALA A 90 0.03 6.01 5.73
N TYR A 91 -0.74 6.01 4.64
CA TYR A 91 -2.07 6.62 4.60
C TYR A 91 -3.02 6.01 5.65
N CYS A 92 -3.01 4.70 5.85
CA CYS A 92 -3.84 4.06 6.87
C CYS A 92 -3.44 4.48 8.29
N PHE A 93 -2.14 4.56 8.58
CA PHE A 93 -1.65 5.07 9.85
C PHE A 93 -2.03 6.55 10.06
N GLU A 94 -1.92 7.41 9.04
CA GLU A 94 -2.41 8.80 9.11
C GLU A 94 -3.90 8.87 9.51
N LYS A 95 -4.73 8.01 8.90
CA LYS A 95 -6.17 7.97 9.19
C LYS A 95 -6.50 7.52 10.60
N ARG A 96 -5.62 6.76 11.24
CA ARG A 96 -5.73 6.35 12.65
C ARG A 96 -5.06 7.32 13.62
N GLY A 97 -4.40 8.38 13.12
CA GLY A 97 -3.67 9.35 13.94
C GLY A 97 -2.28 8.87 14.39
N ASP A 98 -1.81 7.73 13.88
CA ASP A 98 -0.46 7.23 14.17
C ASP A 98 0.55 7.87 13.20
N ASN A 99 0.91 9.12 13.51
CA ASN A 99 1.83 9.89 12.68
C ASN A 99 3.25 9.31 12.67
N ALA A 100 3.65 8.58 13.71
CA ALA A 100 4.98 7.99 13.81
C ALA A 100 5.15 6.86 12.80
N SER A 101 4.23 5.88 12.81
CA SER A 101 4.24 4.79 11.83
C SER A 101 3.92 5.27 10.42
N ALA A 102 3.09 6.31 10.26
CA ALA A 102 2.89 6.94 8.97
C ALA A 102 4.21 7.51 8.41
N ALA A 103 4.97 8.24 9.23
CA ALA A 103 6.24 8.83 8.81
C ALA A 103 7.27 7.74 8.44
N GLU A 104 7.39 6.69 9.23
CA GLU A 104 8.31 5.58 8.94
C GLU A 104 8.02 4.94 7.56
N ASN A 105 6.74 4.66 7.28
CA ASN A 105 6.33 4.06 6.01
C ASN A 105 6.56 5.02 4.83
N TYR A 106 6.28 6.32 4.99
CA TYR A 106 6.63 7.32 3.97
C TYR A 106 8.13 7.45 3.74
N GLU A 107 8.97 7.34 4.77
CA GLU A 107 10.43 7.34 4.61
C GLU A 107 10.92 6.11 3.83
N LYS A 108 10.35 4.92 4.11
CA LYS A 108 10.62 3.71 3.30
C LYS A 108 10.19 3.90 1.84
N ALA A 109 8.99 4.44 1.60
CA ALA A 109 8.53 4.79 0.25
C ALA A 109 9.47 5.79 -0.45
N LEU A 110 9.96 6.80 0.26
CA LEU A 110 10.88 7.81 -0.29
C LEU A 110 12.21 7.20 -0.74
N LYS A 111 12.75 6.23 0.02
CA LYS A 111 13.99 5.53 -0.33
C LYS A 111 13.87 4.72 -1.63
N ILE A 112 12.69 4.17 -1.90
CA ILE A 112 12.43 3.33 -3.08
C ILE A 112 12.09 4.19 -4.31
N SER A 113 11.41 5.31 -4.11
CA SER A 113 10.90 6.12 -5.22
C SER A 113 12.03 6.75 -6.04
N ARG A 114 11.99 6.49 -7.35
CA ARG A 114 12.86 7.11 -8.37
C ARG A 114 12.15 8.25 -9.13
N ASP A 115 10.85 8.39 -8.95
CA ASP A 115 10.05 9.45 -9.59
C ASP A 115 10.05 10.71 -8.72
N GLU A 116 10.52 11.83 -9.27
CA GLU A 116 10.67 13.10 -8.56
C GLU A 116 9.33 13.71 -8.11
N ALA A 117 8.25 13.53 -8.87
CA ALA A 117 6.94 14.01 -8.47
C ALA A 117 6.43 13.22 -7.25
N VAL A 118 6.55 11.89 -7.28
CA VAL A 118 6.18 11.03 -6.15
C VAL A 118 7.04 11.34 -4.92
N ARG A 119 8.35 11.56 -5.09
CA ARG A 119 9.25 11.95 -3.99
C ARG A 119 8.82 13.27 -3.35
N ARG A 120 8.46 14.28 -4.15
CA ARG A 120 7.95 15.58 -3.65
C ARG A 120 6.64 15.41 -2.89
N GLU A 121 5.72 14.58 -3.35
CA GLU A 121 4.48 14.27 -2.63
C GLU A 121 4.77 13.65 -1.25
N ILE A 122 5.64 12.65 -1.20
CA ILE A 122 6.02 11.96 0.03
C ILE A 122 6.71 12.94 1.01
N GLN A 123 7.62 13.78 0.52
CA GLN A 123 8.28 14.80 1.34
C GLN A 123 7.29 15.82 1.93
N LYS A 124 6.27 16.23 1.17
CA LYS A 124 5.20 17.10 1.69
C LYS A 124 4.46 16.41 2.83
N LYS A 125 4.09 15.13 2.65
CA LYS A 125 3.46 14.32 3.70
C LYS A 125 4.33 14.23 4.96
N LEU A 126 5.61 13.91 4.81
CA LEU A 126 6.55 13.84 5.94
C LEU A 126 6.68 15.17 6.70
N LYS A 127 6.67 16.31 6.00
CA LYS A 127 6.69 17.64 6.65
C LYS A 127 5.45 17.90 7.50
N LEU A 128 4.29 17.40 7.10
CA LEU A 128 3.04 17.54 7.84
C LEU A 128 2.98 16.61 9.06
N LEU A 129 3.65 15.45 8.98
CA LEU A 129 3.66 14.44 10.06
C LEU A 129 4.71 14.69 11.12
N LYS A 130 5.83 15.33 10.77
CA LYS A 130 6.79 15.79 11.78
C LYS A 130 6.12 16.87 12.63
N PRO A 131 6.17 16.77 13.97
CA PRO A 131 5.63 17.84 14.80
C PRO A 131 6.32 19.13 14.40
N VAL A 132 5.52 20.14 14.04
CA VAL A 132 6.02 21.52 13.97
C VAL A 132 6.68 21.75 15.32
N ARG A 133 8.00 21.99 15.35
CA ARG A 133 8.68 22.42 16.57
C ARG A 133 7.84 23.58 17.10
N LYS A 134 7.12 23.37 18.19
CA LYS A 134 6.58 24.48 18.97
C LYS A 134 7.83 25.25 19.38
N ILE A 135 8.05 26.39 18.74
CA ILE A 135 9.01 27.36 19.24
C ILE A 135 8.43 27.74 20.59
N ASN A 136 8.95 27.13 21.66
CA ASN A 136 8.73 27.64 22.99
C ASN A 136 9.45 28.99 23.03
N VAL A 137 8.72 30.05 22.69
CA VAL A 137 9.10 31.40 23.09
C VAL A 137 8.69 31.50 24.56
N GLY A 138 9.49 30.85 25.41
CA GLY A 138 9.42 30.99 26.85
C GLY A 138 10.08 32.31 27.22
N LYS A 139 9.29 33.15 27.90
CA LYS A 139 9.59 34.50 28.35
C LYS A 139 10.74 34.56 29.35
#